data_AF-A0A662JW41-F1
#
_entry.id   AF-A0A662JW41-F1
#
_cell.length_a   1.000
_cell.length_b   1.000
_cell.length_c   1.000
_cell.angle_alpha   90.00
_cell.angle_beta   90.00
_cell.angle_gamma   90.00
#
_symmetry.space_group_name_H-M   'P 1'
#
loop_
_entity.id
_entity.type
_entity.pdbx_description
1 polymer ?
#
loop_
_entity_poly.entity_id
_entity_poly.type
_entity_poly.pdbx_seq_one_letter_code
_entity_poly.pdbx_strand_id
1 'polypeptide(L)'
;MKKSLATETQVVKALKNIFKKQKVVPSQHKLKMLVDSYLKTKKTVRLVSEQRLRNIAVRSGFIKLEIHSRDGDPERVLTKCPVCGSVLKRVKNLTIWGGEVTIEFRCPVCGYWTGKKKRIPTRYVFHLKT
;
A
#
# COMPACT_ATOMS: atom_id res chain seq x y z
N MET A 1 3.51 -13.28 -28.46
CA MET A 1 4.11 -12.21 -27.60
C MET A 1 4.78 -12.86 -26.39
N LYS A 2 6.03 -12.51 -26.07
CA LYS A 2 6.73 -13.09 -24.90
C LYS A 2 6.21 -12.44 -23.60
N LYS A 3 5.73 -13.24 -22.66
CA LYS A 3 5.30 -12.81 -21.32
C LYS A 3 6.44 -12.99 -20.32
N SER A 4 6.66 -12.02 -19.45
CA SER A 4 7.60 -12.14 -18.33
C SER A 4 7.11 -11.37 -17.10
N LEU A 5 7.67 -11.66 -15.93
CA LEU A 5 7.40 -10.87 -14.73
C LEU A 5 8.22 -9.57 -14.77
N ALA A 6 7.59 -8.46 -14.39
CA ALA A 6 8.29 -7.18 -14.27
C ALA A 6 9.29 -7.22 -13.10
N THR A 7 10.48 -6.67 -13.30
CA THR A 7 11.44 -6.44 -12.22
C THR A 7 11.01 -5.24 -11.37
N GLU A 8 11.47 -5.17 -10.12
CA GLU A 8 11.13 -4.03 -9.26
C GLU A 8 11.63 -2.70 -9.84
N THR A 9 12.83 -2.69 -10.44
CA THR A 9 13.41 -1.52 -11.11
C THR A 9 12.52 -1.00 -12.25
N GLN A 10 11.93 -1.90 -13.04
CA GLN A 10 11.01 -1.54 -14.12
C GLN A 10 9.71 -0.95 -13.57
N VAL A 11 9.16 -1.55 -12.51
CA VAL A 11 7.95 -1.04 -11.85
C VAL A 11 8.20 0.35 -11.26
N VAL A 12 9.31 0.55 -10.56
CA VAL A 12 9.68 1.85 -9.98
C VAL A 12 9.88 2.91 -11.08
N LYS A 13 10.52 2.56 -12.20
CA LYS A 13 10.66 3.46 -13.35
C LYS A 13 9.31 3.83 -13.95
N ALA A 14 8.39 2.88 -14.08
CA ALA A 14 7.02 3.13 -14.55
C ALA A 14 6.28 4.09 -13.60
N LEU A 15 6.34 3.82 -12.28
CA LEU A 15 5.73 4.66 -11.24
C LEU A 15 6.26 6.10 -11.31
N LYS A 16 7.58 6.31 -11.39
CA LYS A 16 8.16 7.65 -11.53
C LYS A 16 7.62 8.40 -12.75
N ASN A 17 7.47 7.73 -13.89
CA ASN A 17 6.95 8.37 -15.10
C ASN A 17 5.46 8.71 -15.00
N ILE A 18 4.66 7.83 -14.39
CA ILE A 18 3.22 8.08 -14.16
C ILE A 18 3.04 9.27 -13.21
N PHE A 19 3.74 9.26 -12.06
CA PHE A 19 3.59 10.31 -11.05
C PHE A 19 4.20 11.65 -11.43
N LYS A 20 5.11 11.70 -12.42
CA LYS A 20 5.54 12.95 -13.06
C LYS A 20 4.40 13.65 -13.81
N LYS A 21 3.47 12.89 -14.40
CA LYS A 21 2.34 13.43 -15.18
C LYS A 21 1.11 13.70 -14.34
N GLN A 22 0.86 12.86 -13.34
CA GLN A 22 -0.29 12.99 -12.43
C GLN A 22 0.15 12.81 -10.99
N LYS A 23 -0.11 13.79 -10.13
CA LYS A 23 0.29 13.72 -8.71
C LYS A 23 -0.50 12.68 -7.91
N VAL A 24 -1.68 12.28 -8.39
CA VAL A 24 -2.60 11.39 -7.69
C VAL A 24 -3.10 10.28 -8.61
N VAL A 25 -3.24 9.06 -8.08
CA VAL A 25 -3.90 7.92 -8.72
C VAL A 25 -5.03 7.41 -7.81
N PRO A 26 -6.30 7.45 -8.24
CA PRO A 26 -7.47 7.33 -7.35
C PRO A 26 -7.82 5.89 -6.94
N SER A 27 -7.21 4.87 -7.53
CA SER A 27 -7.48 3.47 -7.21
C SER A 27 -6.32 2.54 -7.55
N GLN A 28 -6.29 1.39 -6.89
CA GLN A 28 -5.39 0.27 -7.19
C GLN A 28 -5.49 -0.20 -8.64
N HIS A 29 -6.73 -0.38 -9.12
CA HIS A 29 -6.99 -0.85 -10.48
C HIS A 29 -6.49 0.15 -11.52
N LYS A 30 -6.73 1.46 -11.29
CA LYS A 30 -6.23 2.51 -12.19
C LYS A 30 -4.71 2.53 -12.24
N LEU A 31 -4.03 2.38 -11.10
CA LEU A 31 -2.57 2.31 -11.05
C LEU A 31 -2.05 1.13 -11.89
N LYS A 32 -2.69 -0.04 -11.73
CA LYS A 32 -2.35 -1.26 -12.47
C LYS A 32 -2.52 -1.08 -13.98
N MET A 33 -3.64 -0.51 -14.43
CA MET A 33 -3.85 -0.21 -15.85
C MET A 33 -2.77 0.71 -16.43
N LEU A 34 -2.39 1.77 -15.71
CA LEU A 34 -1.36 2.71 -16.14
C LEU A 34 0.02 2.04 -16.25
N VAL A 35 0.37 1.21 -15.26
CA VAL A 35 1.64 0.48 -15.24
C VAL A 35 1.69 -0.57 -16.35
N ASP A 36 0.61 -1.33 -16.57
CA ASP A 36 0.54 -2.31 -17.65
C ASP A 36 0.67 -1.66 -19.02
N SER A 37 0.01 -0.51 -19.22
CA SER A 37 0.12 0.27 -20.45
C SER A 37 1.54 0.74 -20.69
N TYR A 38 2.27 1.13 -19.64
CA TYR A 38 3.68 1.53 -19.72
C TYR A 38 4.63 0.35 -20.00
N LEU A 39 4.34 -0.82 -19.43
CA LEU A 39 5.20 -2.01 -19.55
C LEU A 39 4.95 -2.84 -20.81
N LYS A 40 3.81 -2.64 -21.48
CA LYS A 40 3.46 -3.32 -22.73
C LYS A 40 4.26 -2.73 -23.90
N THR A 41 4.91 -3.60 -24.66
CA THR A 41 5.65 -3.24 -25.89
C THR A 41 5.17 -4.14 -27.04
N LYS A 42 5.52 -3.79 -28.30
CA LYS A 42 5.13 -4.58 -29.49
C LYS A 42 5.55 -6.06 -29.39
N LYS A 43 6.72 -6.36 -28.79
CA LYS A 43 7.29 -7.72 -28.72
C LYS A 43 7.11 -8.41 -27.37
N THR A 44 6.98 -7.66 -26.26
CA THR A 44 6.98 -8.22 -24.89
C THR A 44 5.94 -7.60 -23.96
N VAL A 45 5.39 -8.41 -23.06
CA VAL A 45 4.45 -7.99 -22.00
C VAL A 45 5.05 -8.35 -20.65
N ARG A 46 5.28 -7.34 -19.81
CA ARG A 46 5.75 -7.55 -18.43
C ARG A 46 4.59 -7.42 -17.45
N LEU A 47 4.34 -8.47 -16.68
CA LEU A 47 3.19 -8.57 -15.77
C LEU A 47 3.59 -8.23 -14.33
N VAL A 48 2.68 -7.56 -13.62
CA VAL A 48 2.78 -7.29 -12.18
C VAL A 48 1.38 -7.42 -11.56
N SER A 49 1.24 -8.11 -10.42
CA SER A 49 -0.06 -8.18 -9.73
C SER A 49 -0.36 -6.88 -8.98
N GLU A 50 -1.63 -6.60 -8.69
CA GLU A 50 -2.02 -5.40 -7.94
C GLU A 50 -1.36 -5.35 -6.54
N GLN A 51 -1.36 -6.47 -5.83
CA GLN A 51 -0.72 -6.57 -4.51
C GLN A 51 0.79 -6.30 -4.59
N ARG A 52 1.49 -6.89 -5.56
CA ARG A 52 2.93 -6.67 -5.74
C ARG A 52 3.22 -5.21 -6.11
N LEU A 53 2.41 -4.63 -7.00
CA LEU A 53 2.50 -3.23 -7.38
C LEU A 53 2.30 -2.30 -6.18
N ARG A 54 1.29 -2.57 -5.34
CA ARG A 54 1.05 -1.81 -4.11
C ARG A 54 2.23 -1.88 -3.16
N ASN A 55 2.78 -3.07 -2.94
CA ASN A 55 3.92 -3.27 -2.05
C ASN A 55 5.16 -2.50 -2.55
N ILE A 56 5.45 -2.57 -3.84
CA ILE A 56 6.56 -1.82 -4.45
C ILE A 56 6.30 -0.31 -4.33
N ALA A 57 5.09 0.16 -4.66
CA ALA A 57 4.74 1.57 -4.59
C ALA A 57 4.93 2.15 -3.20
N VAL A 58 4.44 1.48 -2.16
CA VAL A 58 4.61 1.94 -0.77
C VAL A 58 6.09 1.93 -0.35
N ARG A 59 6.83 0.87 -0.68
CA ARG A 59 8.25 0.74 -0.32
C ARG A 59 9.16 1.71 -1.08
N SER A 60 8.70 2.25 -2.20
CA SER A 60 9.47 3.16 -3.04
C SER A 60 9.85 4.48 -2.37
N GLY A 61 9.20 4.84 -1.27
CA GLY A 61 9.53 6.01 -0.46
C GLY A 61 8.97 7.33 -1.00
N PHE A 62 8.71 7.47 -2.31
CA PHE A 62 8.18 8.70 -2.92
C PHE A 62 6.66 8.70 -3.13
N ILE A 63 5.97 7.62 -2.76
CA ILE A 63 4.50 7.53 -2.84
C ILE A 63 3.93 7.45 -1.42
N LYS A 64 2.94 8.28 -1.12
CA LYS A 64 2.08 8.18 0.07
C LYS A 64 0.82 7.40 -0.30
N LEU A 65 0.51 6.39 0.49
CA LEU A 65 -0.72 5.61 0.33
C LEU A 65 -1.79 6.15 1.28
N GLU A 66 -2.89 6.63 0.72
CA GLU A 66 -4.12 6.88 1.46
C GLU A 66 -4.99 5.62 1.41
N ILE A 67 -5.49 5.22 2.57
CA ILE A 67 -6.20 3.96 2.77
C ILE A 67 -7.58 4.28 3.31
N HIS A 68 -8.59 4.13 2.46
CA HIS A 68 -9.97 4.11 2.93
C HIS A 68 -10.28 2.73 3.47
N SER A 69 -10.98 2.71 4.59
CA SER A 69 -11.34 1.49 5.29
C SER A 69 -12.74 1.59 5.85
N ARG A 70 -13.40 0.45 5.96
CA ARG A 70 -14.61 0.28 6.77
C ARG A 70 -14.28 -0.36 8.10
N ASP A 71 -15.16 -0.20 9.07
CA ASP A 71 -15.08 -0.98 10.31
C ASP A 71 -15.52 -2.42 10.05
N GLY A 72 -14.94 -3.33 10.82
CA GLY A 72 -15.28 -4.74 10.83
C GLY A 72 -15.05 -5.35 12.21
N ASP A 73 -15.27 -6.66 12.29
CA ASP A 73 -15.26 -7.40 13.54
C ASP A 73 -13.88 -7.40 14.23
N PRO A 74 -13.81 -7.05 15.53
CA PRO A 74 -12.57 -7.01 16.31
C PRO A 74 -11.97 -8.37 16.65
N GLU A 75 -12.66 -9.50 16.48
CA GLU A 75 -12.25 -10.81 17.04
C GLU A 75 -10.86 -11.31 16.60
N ARG A 76 -10.27 -10.76 15.53
CA ARG A 76 -8.92 -11.15 15.07
C ARG A 76 -7.91 -10.04 15.28
N VAL A 77 -7.03 -10.21 16.27
CA VAL A 77 -5.81 -9.40 16.44
C VAL A 77 -4.94 -9.53 15.19
N LEU A 78 -4.64 -8.39 14.54
CA LEU A 78 -3.77 -8.35 13.37
C LEU A 78 -2.31 -8.23 13.80
N THR A 79 -1.50 -9.26 13.50
CA THR A 79 -0.03 -9.20 13.67
C THR A 79 0.66 -8.63 12.42
N LYS A 80 0.10 -8.91 11.24
CA LYS A 80 0.58 -8.45 9.94
C LYS A 80 -0.36 -7.41 9.34
N CYS A 81 0.22 -6.44 8.65
CA CYS A 81 -0.50 -5.41 7.94
C CYS A 81 -1.27 -6.02 6.74
N PRO A 82 -2.59 -5.83 6.64
CA PRO A 82 -3.39 -6.36 5.53
C PRO A 82 -3.09 -5.66 4.19
N VAL A 83 -2.43 -4.49 4.23
CA VAL A 83 -2.12 -3.69 3.03
C VAL A 83 -0.81 -4.13 2.39
N CYS A 84 0.27 -4.21 3.17
CA CYS A 84 1.63 -4.47 2.69
C CYS A 84 2.35 -5.67 3.33
N GLY A 85 1.70 -6.38 4.26
CA GLY A 85 2.23 -7.59 4.89
C GLY A 85 3.32 -7.37 5.96
N SER A 86 3.73 -6.13 6.23
CA SER A 86 4.73 -5.84 7.28
C SER A 86 4.16 -6.11 8.67
N VAL A 87 5.04 -6.33 9.66
CA VAL A 87 4.62 -6.42 11.06
C VAL A 87 4.04 -5.08 11.52
N LEU A 88 2.94 -5.13 12.28
CA LEU A 88 2.33 -3.94 12.90
C LEU A 88 3.03 -3.63 14.23
N LYS A 89 3.33 -2.35 14.47
CA LYS A 89 3.84 -1.86 15.75
C LYS A 89 2.68 -1.51 16.66
N ARG A 90 2.77 -1.90 17.94
CA ARG A 90 1.82 -1.49 18.97
C ARG A 90 2.11 -0.03 19.34
N VAL A 91 1.08 0.79 19.38
CA VAL A 91 1.14 2.12 19.95
C VAL A 91 0.47 2.02 21.31
N LYS A 92 1.22 2.42 22.34
CA LYS A 92 0.81 2.34 23.73
C LYS A 92 0.54 3.73 24.26
N ASN A 93 -0.34 3.81 25.26
CA ASN A 93 -0.57 5.01 26.04
C ASN A 93 -0.44 4.70 27.53
N LEU A 94 -0.04 5.70 28.31
CA LEU A 94 0.01 5.61 29.77
C LEU A 94 -1.40 5.83 30.36
N THR A 95 -1.76 5.02 31.36
CA THR A 95 -2.97 5.24 32.16
C THR A 95 -2.69 6.27 33.25
N ILE A 96 -3.75 6.84 33.80
CA ILE A 96 -3.69 7.73 34.97
C ILE A 96 -3.02 7.08 36.19
N TRP A 97 -2.95 5.76 36.24
CA TRP A 97 -2.33 4.97 37.32
C TRP A 97 -0.92 4.48 36.97
N GLY A 98 -0.33 4.95 35.86
CA GLY A 98 1.03 4.58 35.43
C GLY A 98 1.17 3.25 34.68
N GLY A 99 0.06 2.58 34.33
CA GLY A 99 0.07 1.37 33.50
C GLY A 99 0.15 1.68 32.00
N GLU A 100 0.49 0.70 31.16
CA GLU A 100 0.48 0.85 29.70
C GLU A 100 -0.69 0.12 29.05
N VAL A 101 -1.42 0.76 28.13
CA VAL A 101 -2.46 0.12 27.33
C VAL A 101 -2.14 0.25 25.84
N THR A 102 -2.38 -0.80 25.06
CA THR A 102 -2.27 -0.69 23.60
C THR A 102 -3.53 -0.02 23.06
N ILE A 103 -3.36 1.14 22.42
CA ILE A 103 -4.47 1.91 21.85
C ILE A 103 -4.70 1.59 20.38
N GLU A 104 -3.61 1.33 19.63
CA GLU A 104 -3.68 1.01 18.21
C GLU A 104 -2.50 0.13 17.75
N PHE A 105 -2.65 -0.43 16.56
CA PHE A 105 -1.61 -1.09 15.79
C PHE A 105 -1.35 -0.29 14.53
N ARG A 106 -0.10 0.11 14.30
CA ARG A 106 0.31 0.96 13.17
C ARG A 106 1.39 0.32 12.32
N CYS A 107 1.23 0.38 11.01
CA CYS A 107 2.19 -0.07 10.03
C CYS A 107 3.21 1.05 9.74
N PRO A 108 4.52 0.81 9.96
CA PRO A 108 5.54 1.81 9.68
C PRO A 108 5.84 1.98 8.18
N VAL A 109 5.35 1.06 7.33
CA VAL A 109 5.66 1.04 5.89
C VAL A 109 4.58 1.75 5.08
N CYS A 110 3.32 1.33 5.20
CA CYS A 110 2.21 1.87 4.40
C CYS A 110 1.32 2.88 5.13
N GLY A 111 1.53 3.09 6.43
CA GLY A 111 0.70 3.99 7.23
C GLY A 111 -0.68 3.42 7.60
N TYR A 112 -0.98 2.17 7.24
CA TYR A 112 -2.18 1.48 7.75
C TYR A 112 -2.17 1.47 9.28
N TRP A 113 -3.33 1.70 9.89
CA TRP A 113 -3.51 1.58 11.32
C TRP A 113 -4.86 0.93 11.62
N THR A 114 -4.99 0.36 12.82
CA THR A 114 -6.24 -0.22 13.34
C THR A 114 -6.27 -0.07 14.85
N GLY A 115 -7.45 0.19 15.42
CA GLY A 115 -7.64 0.35 16.86
C GLY A 115 -8.57 -0.72 17.42
N LYS A 116 -9.47 -0.31 18.33
CA LYS A 116 -10.49 -1.18 18.94
C LYS A 116 -11.34 -1.93 17.91
N LYS A 117 -11.80 -1.23 16.86
CA LYS A 117 -12.46 -1.85 15.71
C LYS A 117 -11.44 -2.17 14.63
N LYS A 118 -11.63 -3.31 13.96
CA LYS A 118 -10.77 -3.73 12.86
C LYS A 118 -11.04 -2.87 11.62
N ARG A 119 -10.05 -2.12 11.16
CA ARG A 119 -10.15 -1.32 9.92
C ARG A 119 -9.88 -2.21 8.72
N ILE A 120 -10.89 -2.52 7.91
CA ILE A 120 -10.74 -3.34 6.70
C ILE A 120 -10.50 -2.42 5.50
N PRO A 121 -9.33 -2.47 4.83
CA PRO A 121 -9.07 -1.64 3.65
C PRO A 121 -10.05 -1.94 2.52
N THR A 122 -10.63 -0.89 1.94
CA THR A 122 -11.60 -0.99 0.84
C THR A 122 -11.11 -0.29 -0.42
N ARG A 123 -10.35 0.80 -0.28
CA ARG A 123 -9.82 1.57 -1.42
C ARG A 123 -8.45 2.17 -1.10
N TYR A 124 -7.61 2.19 -2.13
CA TYR A 124 -6.26 2.74 -2.09
C TYR A 124 -6.14 3.93 -3.04
N VAL A 125 -5.71 5.08 -2.52
CA VAL A 125 -5.37 6.26 -3.30
C VAL A 125 -3.87 6.51 -3.16
N PHE A 126 -3.19 6.70 -4.26
CA PHE A 126 -1.74 6.86 -4.29
C PHE A 126 -1.41 8.31 -4.62
N HIS A 127 -0.60 8.93 -3.77
CA HIS A 127 -0.18 10.33 -3.89
C HIS A 127 1.33 10.40 -4.07
N LEU A 128 1.81 11.25 -4.97
CA LEU A 128 3.22 11.64 -4.98
C LEU A 128 3.53 12.40 -3.69
N LYS A 129 4.56 11.98 -2.94
CA LYS A 129 5.04 12.76 -1.80
C LYS A 129 5.59 14.08 -2.33
N THR A 130 5.07 15.17 -1.78
CA THR A 130 5.55 16.52 -2.05
C THR A 130 6.70 16.83 -1.10
#